data_AF-A0A1M5TG00-F1
#
_entry.id   AF-A0A1M5TG00-F1
#
_cell.length_a   1.000
_cell.length_b   1.000
_cell.length_c   1.000
_cell.angle_alpha   90.00
_cell.angle_beta   90.00
_cell.angle_gamma   90.00
#
_symmetry.space_group_name_H-M   'P 1'
#
loop_
_entity.id
_entity.type
_entity.pdbx_description
1 polymer ?
#
loop_
_entity_poly.entity_id
_entity_poly.type
_entity_poly.pdbx_seq_one_letter_code
_entity_poly.pdbx_strand_id
1 'polypeptide(L)' 'MKILVASAFAICLSLAAVSGSRAMPLAPLDQAASVDIIRVAGGCGPGWHRGPYGGCRPMYNCPPGWHSGPFGRRCFRNW' A
#
# COMPACT_ATOMS: atom_id res chain seq x y z
N MET A 1 27.23 44.56 32.88
CA MET A 1 27.31 43.08 32.85
C MET A 1 25.95 42.37 32.81
N LYS A 2 24.88 42.91 33.43
CA LYS A 2 23.54 42.27 33.49
C LYS A 2 22.86 42.09 32.12
N ILE A 3 23.07 43.02 31.18
CA ILE A 3 22.45 42.98 29.84
C ILE A 3 23.05 41.89 28.94
N LEU A 4 24.34 41.58 29.11
CA LEU A 4 25.03 40.55 28.32
C LEU A 4 24.59 39.13 28.70
N VAL A 5 24.23 38.92 29.97
CA VAL A 5 23.71 37.64 30.46
C VAL A 5 22.30 37.38 29.93
N ALA A 6 21.45 38.42 29.88
CA ALA A 6 20.10 38.31 29.35
C ALA A 6 20.08 37.98 27.84
N SER A 7 20.98 38.59 27.05
CA SER A 7 21.08 38.31 25.61
C SER A 7 21.59 36.89 25.33
N ALA A 8 22.57 36.41 26.09
CA ALA A 8 23.07 35.04 25.92
C ALA A 8 21.99 33.99 26.21
N PHE A 9 21.17 34.21 27.25
CA PHE A 9 20.10 33.30 27.60
C PHE A 9 18.99 33.25 26.54
N ALA A 10 18.62 34.40 25.98
CA ALA A 10 17.63 34.48 24.90
C ALA A 10 18.08 33.73 23.63
N ILE A 11 19.37 33.85 23.28
CA ILE A 11 19.94 33.15 22.11
C ILE A 11 19.93 31.63 22.34
N CYS A 12 20.39 31.17 23.50
CA CYS A 12 20.38 29.74 23.83
C CYS A 12 18.96 29.14 23.82
N LEU A 13 17.98 29.89 24.33
CA LEU A 13 16.58 29.44 24.37
C LEU A 13 15.96 29.35 22.96
N SER A 14 16.28 30.31 22.09
CA SER A 14 15.82 30.27 20.69
C SER A 14 16.41 29.12 19.89
N LEU A 15 17.67 28.76 20.14
CA LEU A 15 18.33 27.65 19.45
C LEU A 15 17.81 26.28 19.91
N ALA A 16 17.46 26.16 21.20
CA ALA A 16 16.84 24.94 21.74
C ALA A 16 15.43 24.69 21.18
N ALA A 17 14.69 25.74 20.81
CA ALA A 17 13.34 25.64 20.28
C ALA A 17 13.27 25.16 18.81
N VAL A 18 14.38 25.19 18.07
CA VAL A 18 14.39 24.82 16.63
C VAL A 18 14.37 23.30 16.39
N SER A 19 14.67 22.50 17.41
CA SER A 19 14.89 21.04 17.29
C SER A 19 13.61 20.19 17.15
N GLY A 20 12.42 20.80 17.12
CA GLY A 20 11.14 20.08 17.17
C GLY A 20 10.33 20.00 15.86
N SER A 21 10.74 20.68 14.79
CA SER A 21 9.94 20.72 13.54
C SER A 21 10.13 19.46 12.69
N ARG A 22 9.46 18.36 13.06
CA ARG A 22 9.35 17.13 12.25
C ARG A 22 8.19 17.24 11.26
N ALA A 23 8.22 18.23 10.37
CA ALA A 23 7.17 18.41 9.35
C ALA A 23 7.18 17.30 8.28
N MET A 24 8.30 16.59 8.13
CA MET A 24 8.40 15.35 7.37
C MET A 24 9.64 14.59 7.87
N PRO A 25 9.51 13.62 8.78
CA PRO A 25 10.65 12.76 9.09
C PRO A 25 11.04 12.03 7.80
N LEU A 26 12.24 12.29 7.30
CA LEU A 26 12.84 11.50 6.23
C LEU A 26 12.91 10.05 6.72
N ALA A 27 12.00 9.22 6.22
CA ALA A 27 12.04 7.79 6.45
C ALA A 27 13.33 7.24 5.82
N PRO A 28 14.04 6.30 6.47
CA PRO A 28 15.19 5.64 5.87
C PRO A 28 14.81 5.05 4.51
N LEU A 29 15.57 5.40 3.47
CA LEU A 29 15.36 4.94 2.09
C LEU A 29 15.48 3.40 1.93
N ASP A 30 16.04 2.75 2.96
CA ASP A 30 16.16 1.29 3.08
C ASP A 30 14.83 0.60 3.41
N GLN A 31 13.80 1.37 3.75
CA GLN A 31 12.43 0.93 3.57
C GLN A 31 12.16 0.94 2.07
N ALA A 32 12.62 -0.09 1.37
CA ALA A 32 12.29 -0.34 -0.02
C ALA A 32 10.84 0.07 -0.21
N ALA A 33 10.61 1.16 -0.96
CA ALA A 33 9.27 1.56 -1.33
C ALA A 33 8.63 0.28 -1.81
N SER A 34 7.58 -0.17 -1.12
CA SER A 34 6.79 -1.28 -1.61
C SER A 34 6.31 -0.78 -2.95
N VAL A 35 7.04 -1.14 -4.01
CA VAL A 35 6.58 -0.93 -5.37
C VAL A 35 5.43 -1.90 -5.38
N ASP A 36 4.24 -1.39 -5.05
CA ASP A 36 3.00 -2.11 -4.94
C ASP A 36 2.59 -2.51 -6.36
N ILE A 37 3.44 -3.33 -7.00
CA ILE A 37 3.14 -4.07 -8.21
C ILE A 37 2.15 -5.12 -7.75
N ILE A 38 0.89 -4.70 -7.71
CA ILE A 38 -0.22 -5.60 -7.55
C ILE A 38 -0.25 -6.53 -8.77
N ARG A 39 -0.34 -7.83 -8.51
CA ARG A 39 -0.49 -8.79 -9.60
C ARG A 39 -1.90 -8.65 -10.17
N VAL A 40 -2.02 -8.17 -11.40
CA VAL A 40 -3.30 -8.13 -12.14
C VAL A 40 -3.93 -9.52 -12.10
N ALA A 41 -5.17 -9.61 -11.62
CA ALA A 41 -5.88 -10.89 -11.49
C ALA A 41 -5.14 -11.97 -10.68
N GLY A 42 -4.36 -11.59 -9.66
CA GLY A 42 -3.54 -12.53 -8.90
C GLY A 42 -2.42 -13.16 -9.74
N GLY A 43 -2.04 -12.54 -10.86
CA GLY A 43 -0.99 -13.00 -11.78
C GLY A 43 -1.53 -13.75 -13.00
N CYS A 44 -2.84 -13.86 -13.16
CA CYS A 44 -3.45 -14.56 -14.30
C CYS A 44 -3.67 -13.67 -15.54
N GLY A 45 -3.49 -12.35 -15.42
CA GLY A 45 -3.67 -11.39 -16.51
C GLY A 45 -5.13 -10.99 -16.77
N PRO A 46 -5.36 -10.04 -17.69
CA PRO A 46 -6.69 -9.50 -17.98
C PRO A 46 -7.69 -10.57 -18.44
N GLY A 47 -8.90 -10.58 -17.87
CA GLY A 47 -9.97 -11.53 -18.23
C GLY A 47 -9.92 -12.88 -17.48
N TRP A 48 -8.91 -13.07 -16.63
CA TRP A 48 -8.73 -14.27 -15.81
C TRP A 48 -8.74 -13.92 -14.32
N HIS A 49 -8.85 -14.92 -13.45
CA HIS A 49 -8.66 -14.79 -12.01
C HIS A 49 -8.00 -16.06 -11.46
N ARG A 50 -7.29 -15.92 -10.34
CA ARG A 50 -6.69 -17.05 -9.62
C ARG A 50 -7.79 -17.79 -8.84
N GLY A 51 -7.99 -19.07 -9.15
CA GLY A 51 -8.94 -19.93 -8.46
C GLY A 51 -8.39 -20.49 -7.13
N PRO A 52 -9.21 -21.22 -6.35
CA PRO A 52 -8.86 -21.72 -5.02
C PRO A 52 -7.62 -22.63 -4.99
N TYR A 53 -7.37 -23.37 -6.07
CA TYR A 53 -6.21 -24.26 -6.22
C TYR A 53 -5.01 -23.60 -6.91
N GLY A 54 -4.97 -22.27 -6.99
CA GLY A 54 -3.85 -21.51 -7.58
C GLY A 54 -3.82 -21.46 -9.11
N GLY A 55 -4.69 -22.19 -9.81
CA GLY A 55 -4.81 -22.15 -11.28
C GLY A 55 -5.60 -20.94 -11.79
N CYS A 56 -5.31 -20.49 -13.01
CA CYS A 56 -6.03 -19.39 -13.66
C CYS A 56 -7.35 -19.86 -14.29
N ARG A 57 -8.41 -19.06 -14.12
CA ARG A 57 -9.78 -19.32 -14.61
C ARG A 57 -10.35 -18.05 -15.29
N PRO A 58 -11.17 -18.14 -16.35
CA PRO A 58 -11.81 -16.96 -16.94
C PRO A 58 -12.77 -16.26 -15.95
N MET A 59 -12.85 -14.93 -15.99
CA MET A 59 -13.74 -14.14 -15.10
C MET A 59 -15.22 -14.27 -15.47
N TYR A 60 -15.55 -14.25 -16.75
CA TYR A 60 -16.92 -14.33 -17.27
C TYR A 60 -17.06 -15.54 -18.20
N ASN A 61 -17.08 -16.73 -17.62
CA ASN A 61 -17.22 -17.94 -18.44
C ASN A 61 -18.67 -18.40 -18.58
N CYS A 62 -19.62 -17.79 -17.86
CA CYS A 62 -20.96 -18.32 -17.72
C CYS A 62 -22.07 -17.27 -17.94
N PRO A 63 -23.19 -17.65 -18.58
CA PRO A 63 -24.37 -16.78 -18.74
C PRO A 63 -25.03 -16.44 -17.39
N PRO A 64 -25.88 -15.40 -17.33
CA PRO A 64 -26.72 -15.13 -16.16
C PRO A 64 -27.50 -16.37 -15.71
N GLY A 65 -27.54 -16.64 -14.39
CA GLY A 65 -28.18 -17.83 -13.82
C GLY A 65 -27.29 -19.08 -13.78
N TRP A 66 -25.99 -18.93 -14.06
CA TRP A 66 -25.00 -20.00 -13.94
C TRP A 66 -23.81 -19.55 -13.09
N HIS A 67 -23.12 -20.50 -12.45
CA HIS A 67 -21.86 -20.26 -11.78
C HIS A 67 -20.73 -21.10 -12.39
N SER A 68 -19.51 -20.57 -12.31
CA SER A 68 -18.29 -21.29 -12.69
C SER A 68 -18.05 -22.42 -11.69
N GLY A 69 -17.90 -23.66 -12.18
CA GLY A 69 -17.56 -24.77 -11.30
C GLY A 69 -16.15 -24.68 -10.72
N PRO A 70 -15.74 -25.64 -9.88
CA PRO A 70 -14.43 -25.64 -9.20
C PRO A 70 -13.24 -25.48 -10.15
N PHE A 71 -13.42 -25.94 -11.40
CA PHE A 71 -12.42 -25.88 -12.45
C PHE A 71 -12.57 -24.74 -13.47
N GLY A 72 -13.61 -23.90 -13.38
CA GLY A 72 -13.91 -22.83 -14.34
C GLY A 72 -14.05 -23.26 -15.80
N ARG A 73 -14.01 -24.57 -16.09
CA ARG A 73 -14.15 -25.17 -17.43
C ARG A 73 -15.59 -25.43 -17.84
N ARG A 74 -16.49 -25.51 -16.85
CA ARG A 74 -17.91 -25.82 -17.04
C ARG A 74 -18.73 -24.87 -16.20
N CYS A 75 -19.87 -24.48 -16.76
CA CYS A 75 -20.89 -23.73 -16.07
C CYS A 75 -21.89 -24.69 -15.44
N PHE A 76 -22.31 -24.38 -14.23
CA PHE A 76 -23.35 -25.10 -13.50
C PHE A 76 -24.52 -24.15 -13.27
N ARG A 77 -25.75 -24.63 -13.47
CA ARG A 77 -26.94 -23.79 -13.28
C ARG A 77 -27.06 -23.44 -11.79
N ASN A 78 -27.51 -22.23 -11.49
CA ASN A 78 -27.96 -21.85 -10.16
C ASN A 78 -29.41 -22.33 -10.07
N TRP A 79 -29.60 -23.55 -9.55
CA TRP A 79 -30.92 -24.09 -9.21
C TRP A 79 -31.21 -23.76 -7.75
#